data_AF-A0A4Y7UCY4-F1
#
_entry.id   AF-A0A4Y7UCY4-F1
#
_cell.length_a   1.000
_cell.length_b   1.000
_cell.length_c   1.000
_cell.angle_alpha   90.00
_cell.angle_beta   90.00
_cell.angle_gamma   90.00
#
_symmetry.space_group_name_H-M   'P 1'
#
loop_
_entity.id
_entity.type
_entity.pdbx_description
1 polymer ?
#
loop_
_entity_poly.entity_id
_entity_poly.type
_entity_poly.pdbx_seq_one_letter_code
_entity_poly.pdbx_strand_id
1 'polypeptide(L)'
;MQNLIPTKVKTAITILSMSFSILLLSCNTGTKKELTDAEHNLKKVNRDLQHAAKDSTNAAKEKTITEWKAFNEKSEKMVSVLNAELKQFQKKINTSDQKETIWLKKELIRNREKLKIMRSKLRDRNMEFENGLLKFDDSIASKNESFQREFNYDMDELSKAVKDLFINNVK
;
A
#
# COMPACT_ATOMS: atom_id res chain seq x y z
N MET A 1 28.61 -65.66 -0.65
CA MET A 1 29.59 -65.22 0.37
C MET A 1 29.40 -63.71 0.48
N GLN A 2 28.73 -63.21 1.52
CA GLN A 2 29.36 -62.65 2.74
C GLN A 2 30.41 -61.58 2.36
N ASN A 3 30.35 -60.29 2.71
CA ASN A 3 29.97 -59.65 3.97
C ASN A 3 30.00 -58.10 3.80
N LEU A 4 29.03 -57.38 4.38
CA LEU A 4 29.15 -56.48 5.55
C LEU A 4 29.46 -54.99 5.26
N ILE A 5 28.47 -54.16 5.61
CA ILE A 5 28.58 -52.72 5.94
C ILE A 5 29.33 -52.58 7.29
N PRO A 6 30.04 -51.47 7.52
CA PRO A 6 29.65 -50.67 8.69
C PRO A 6 29.61 -49.16 8.43
N THR A 7 28.47 -48.58 8.79
CA THR A 7 28.24 -47.18 9.12
C THR A 7 29.20 -46.72 10.23
N LYS A 8 29.77 -45.52 10.12
CA LYS A 8 30.18 -44.72 11.28
C LYS A 8 29.74 -43.25 11.13
N VAL A 9 28.85 -42.92 12.06
CA VAL A 9 28.26 -41.65 12.45
C VAL A 9 29.31 -40.64 12.92
N LYS A 10 29.11 -39.36 12.59
CA LYS A 10 29.33 -38.23 13.53
C LYS A 10 28.13 -37.28 13.50
N THR A 11 27.29 -37.45 14.51
CA THR A 11 26.42 -36.48 15.23
C THR A 11 27.18 -35.17 15.54
N ALA A 12 26.62 -34.00 15.86
CA ALA A 12 25.28 -33.44 16.18
C ALA A 12 25.38 -31.89 15.96
N ILE A 13 24.31 -31.09 15.95
CA ILE A 13 23.73 -30.34 17.09
C ILE A 13 22.27 -30.02 16.69
N THR A 14 21.28 -30.75 17.17
CA THR A 14 20.44 -30.53 18.38
C THR A 14 19.38 -29.43 18.23
N ILE A 15 18.14 -29.94 18.22
CA ILE A 15 16.80 -29.36 18.18
C ILE A 15 16.52 -28.50 19.43
N LEU A 16 15.88 -27.33 19.28
CA LEU A 16 15.18 -26.68 20.39
C LEU A 16 13.69 -27.08 20.34
N SER A 17 13.39 -28.30 20.82
CA SER A 17 12.02 -28.69 21.14
C SER A 17 11.77 -28.22 22.57
N MET A 18 10.90 -27.23 22.73
CA MET A 18 10.51 -26.74 24.04
C MET A 18 9.61 -27.79 24.70
N SER A 19 10.27 -28.69 25.43
CA SER A 19 9.63 -29.77 26.18
C SER A 19 9.02 -29.17 27.44
N PHE A 20 7.70 -29.25 27.57
CA PHE A 20 6.98 -28.86 28.77
C PHE A 20 7.13 -29.97 29.82
N SER A 21 8.21 -29.91 30.62
CA SER A 21 8.39 -30.81 31.74
C SER A 21 7.57 -30.31 32.93
N ILE A 22 6.40 -30.91 33.14
CA ILE A 22 5.68 -30.83 34.42
C ILE A 22 6.45 -31.70 35.41
N LEU A 23 7.38 -31.09 36.15
CA LEU A 23 7.97 -31.72 37.32
C LEU A 23 7.07 -31.45 38.52
N LEU A 24 6.40 -32.51 38.96
CA LEU A 24 5.71 -32.55 40.25
C LEU A 24 6.68 -33.07 41.32
N LEU A 25 6.72 -32.32 42.43
CA LEU A 25 7.04 -32.69 43.82
C LEU A 25 8.50 -32.55 44.32
N SER A 26 8.76 -31.48 45.07
CA SER A 26 9.11 -31.60 46.51
C SER A 26 8.84 -30.30 47.30
N CYS A 27 7.83 -30.36 48.16
CA CYS A 27 7.68 -29.69 49.47
C CYS A 27 8.39 -28.34 49.74
N ASN A 28 7.70 -27.20 49.54
CA ASN A 28 7.60 -26.13 50.54
C ASN A 28 6.41 -25.21 50.18
N THR A 29 5.78 -24.62 51.18
CA THR A 29 4.49 -23.92 51.13
C THR A 29 4.50 -22.62 50.30
N GLY A 30 4.30 -22.73 48.97
CA GLY A 30 4.05 -21.61 48.04
C GLY A 30 2.82 -21.82 47.15
N THR A 31 1.85 -22.65 47.56
CA THR A 31 1.10 -23.50 46.61
C THR A 31 -0.23 -22.99 46.05
N LYS A 32 -0.57 -21.70 46.15
CA LYS A 32 -1.76 -21.16 45.46
C LYS A 32 -1.56 -19.76 44.91
N LYS A 33 -0.89 -18.89 45.67
CA LYS A 33 -0.66 -17.49 45.32
C LYS A 33 0.26 -17.33 44.11
N GLU A 34 1.37 -18.08 44.06
CA GLU A 34 2.32 -18.01 42.94
C GLU A 34 1.74 -18.54 41.61
N LEU A 35 0.90 -19.59 41.68
CA LEU A 35 0.23 -20.15 40.50
C LEU A 35 -0.87 -19.22 39.98
N THR A 36 -1.61 -18.56 40.88
CA THR A 36 -2.62 -17.55 40.50
C THR A 36 -1.99 -16.27 39.99
N ASP A 37 -0.85 -15.85 40.56
CA ASP A 37 -0.08 -14.69 40.08
C ASP A 37 0.51 -14.96 38.69
N ALA A 38 1.03 -16.17 38.43
CA ALA A 38 1.52 -16.56 37.11
C ALA A 38 0.41 -16.59 36.05
N GLU A 39 -0.76 -17.17 36.36
CA GLU A 39 -1.90 -17.19 35.45
C GLU A 39 -2.48 -15.78 35.20
N HIS A 40 -2.53 -14.95 36.24
CA HIS A 40 -2.96 -13.55 36.14
C HIS A 40 -2.01 -12.73 35.26
N ASN A 41 -0.69 -12.93 35.40
CA ASN A 41 0.33 -12.25 34.61
C ASN A 41 0.27 -12.65 33.13
N LEU A 42 0.07 -13.94 32.81
CA LEU A 42 -0.11 -14.40 31.43
C LEU A 42 -1.39 -13.82 30.78
N LYS A 43 -2.50 -13.78 31.53
CA LYS A 43 -3.74 -13.16 31.04
C LYS A 43 -3.58 -11.65 30.82
N LYS A 44 -2.82 -10.97 31.69
CA LYS A 44 -2.50 -9.54 31.54
C LYS A 44 -1.63 -9.29 30.31
N VAL A 45 -0.55 -10.06 30.12
CA VAL A 45 0.32 -9.95 28.93
C VAL A 45 -0.46 -10.21 27.64
N ASN A 46 -1.34 -11.22 27.62
CA ASN A 46 -2.17 -11.48 26.45
C ASN A 46 -3.16 -10.34 26.16
N ARG A 47 -3.77 -9.75 27.20
CA ARG A 47 -4.63 -8.56 27.03
C ARG A 47 -3.84 -7.35 26.57
N ASP A 48 -2.68 -7.08 27.18
CA ASP A 48 -1.81 -5.97 26.83
C ASP A 48 -1.28 -6.12 25.39
N LEU A 49 -0.96 -7.34 24.95
CA LEU A 49 -0.59 -7.65 23.57
C LEU A 49 -1.77 -7.45 22.60
N GLN A 50 -2.98 -7.88 22.98
CA GLN A 50 -4.19 -7.64 22.18
C GLN A 50 -4.55 -6.15 22.10
N HIS A 51 -4.36 -5.40 23.19
CA HIS A 51 -4.55 -3.96 23.22
C HIS A 51 -3.49 -3.25 22.38
N ALA A 52 -2.21 -3.57 22.57
CA ALA A 52 -1.12 -3.03 21.76
C ALA A 52 -1.31 -3.36 20.27
N ALA A 53 -1.78 -4.57 19.93
CA ALA A 53 -2.12 -4.94 18.56
C ALA A 53 -3.30 -4.10 18.02
N LYS A 54 -4.36 -3.90 18.80
CA LYS A 54 -5.49 -3.04 18.40
C LYS A 54 -5.09 -1.58 18.22
N ASP A 55 -4.33 -1.04 19.16
CA ASP A 55 -3.85 0.35 19.13
C ASP A 55 -2.88 0.57 17.96
N SER A 56 -1.99 -0.40 17.72
CA SER A 56 -1.11 -0.42 16.55
C SER A 56 -1.91 -0.48 15.25
N THR A 57 -2.94 -1.33 15.16
CA THR A 57 -3.82 -1.41 13.98
C THR A 57 -4.61 -0.12 13.77
N ASN A 58 -5.08 0.53 14.84
CA ASN A 58 -5.78 1.80 14.75
C ASN A 58 -4.85 2.93 14.29
N ALA A 59 -3.64 3.01 14.84
CA ALA A 59 -2.64 3.99 14.42
C ALA A 59 -2.21 3.78 12.96
N ALA A 60 -2.01 2.53 12.53
CA ALA A 60 -1.73 2.19 11.14
C ALA A 60 -2.87 2.62 10.21
N LYS A 61 -4.13 2.35 10.61
CA LYS A 61 -5.33 2.77 9.86
C LYS A 61 -5.42 4.29 9.73
N GLU A 62 -5.23 5.03 10.82
CA GLU A 62 -5.26 6.50 10.82
C GLU A 62 -4.16 7.09 9.92
N LYS A 63 -2.95 6.52 9.98
CA LYS A 63 -1.85 6.89 9.09
C LYS A 63 -2.23 6.65 7.63
N THR A 64 -2.72 5.46 7.28
CA THR A 64 -3.13 5.15 5.90
C THR A 64 -4.25 6.06 5.40
N ILE A 65 -5.23 6.41 6.25
CA ILE A 65 -6.28 7.39 5.91
C ILE A 65 -5.69 8.76 5.61
N THR A 66 -4.76 9.22 6.46
CA THR A 66 -4.13 10.54 6.31
C THR A 66 -3.31 10.61 5.02
N GLU A 67 -2.48 9.60 4.76
CA GLU A 67 -1.67 9.51 3.55
C GLU A 67 -2.54 9.41 2.30
N TRP A 68 -3.62 8.61 2.33
CA TRP A 68 -4.54 8.51 1.21
C TRP A 68 -5.24 9.83 0.89
N LYS A 69 -5.75 10.55 1.91
CA LYS A 69 -6.38 11.86 1.73
C LYS A 69 -5.43 12.85 1.08
N ALA A 70 -4.21 12.97 1.60
CA ALA A 70 -3.19 13.86 1.06
C ALA A 70 -2.86 13.51 -0.41
N PHE A 71 -2.73 12.23 -0.71
CA PHE A 71 -2.52 11.76 -2.08
C PHE A 71 -3.70 12.10 -3.00
N ASN A 72 -4.95 11.85 -2.56
CA ASN A 72 -6.15 12.10 -3.35
C ASN A 72 -6.32 13.59 -3.68
N GLU A 73 -6.13 14.46 -2.69
CA GLU A 73 -6.16 15.92 -2.88
C GLU A 73 -5.10 16.40 -3.88
N LYS A 74 -3.86 15.91 -3.74
CA LYS A 74 -2.77 16.20 -4.67
C LYS A 74 -3.10 15.73 -6.09
N SER A 75 -3.66 14.53 -6.21
CA SER A 75 -4.02 13.92 -7.49
C SER A 75 -5.13 14.66 -8.21
N GLU A 76 -6.21 15.04 -7.50
CA GLU A 76 -7.28 15.88 -8.04
C GLU A 76 -6.75 17.24 -8.50
N LYS A 77 -5.82 17.84 -7.74
CA LYS A 77 -5.16 19.08 -8.14
C LYS A 77 -4.36 18.90 -9.44
N MET A 78 -3.57 17.84 -9.57
CA MET A 78 -2.81 17.53 -10.80
C MET A 78 -3.72 17.35 -12.00
N VAL A 79 -4.81 16.58 -11.85
CA VAL A 79 -5.82 16.37 -12.90
C VAL A 79 -6.47 17.70 -13.31
N SER A 80 -6.82 18.55 -12.34
CA SER A 80 -7.42 19.86 -12.58
C SER A 80 -6.49 20.81 -13.34
N VAL A 81 -5.23 20.89 -12.93
CA VAL A 81 -4.20 21.71 -13.59
C VAL A 81 -4.01 21.27 -15.04
N LEU A 82 -3.81 19.97 -15.27
CA LEU A 82 -3.59 19.46 -16.62
C LEU A 82 -4.82 19.64 -17.52
N ASN A 83 -6.04 19.50 -16.98
CA ASN A 83 -7.26 19.80 -17.70
C ASN A 83 -7.35 21.28 -18.09
N ALA A 84 -6.92 22.19 -17.22
CA ALA A 84 -6.85 23.61 -17.53
C ALA A 84 -5.85 23.90 -18.65
N GLU A 85 -4.66 23.29 -18.62
CA GLU A 85 -3.65 23.39 -19.68
C GLU A 85 -4.21 22.89 -21.03
N LEU A 86 -4.83 21.71 -21.06
CA LEU A 86 -5.48 21.17 -22.27
C LEU A 86 -6.60 22.08 -22.81
N LYS A 87 -7.33 22.79 -21.94
CA LYS A 87 -8.31 23.80 -22.36
C LYS A 87 -7.64 25.04 -22.95
N GLN A 88 -6.51 25.46 -22.42
CA GLN A 88 -5.75 26.57 -23.00
C GLN A 88 -5.20 26.20 -24.39
N PHE A 89 -4.61 25.00 -24.54
CA PHE A 89 -4.12 24.54 -25.84
C PHE A 89 -5.24 24.41 -26.87
N GLN A 90 -6.43 23.96 -26.49
CA GLN A 90 -7.59 23.97 -27.38
C GLN A 90 -7.90 25.35 -27.94
N LYS A 91 -7.90 26.38 -27.09
CA LYS A 91 -8.20 27.74 -27.50
C LYS A 91 -7.18 28.20 -28.53
N LYS A 92 -5.89 28.04 -28.23
CA LYS A 92 -4.80 28.42 -29.14
C LYS A 92 -4.82 27.65 -30.47
N ILE A 93 -5.10 26.34 -30.45
CA ILE A 93 -5.24 25.51 -31.66
C ILE A 93 -6.42 25.99 -32.51
N ASN A 94 -7.52 26.42 -31.89
CA ASN A 94 -8.69 26.91 -32.61
C ASN A 94 -8.49 28.30 -33.22
N THR A 95 -7.55 29.08 -32.71
CA THR A 95 -7.19 30.41 -33.23
C THR A 95 -6.03 30.38 -34.22
N SER A 96 -5.42 29.22 -34.47
CA SER A 96 -4.31 29.07 -35.42
C SER A 96 -4.81 28.68 -36.81
N ASP A 97 -4.37 29.40 -37.85
CA ASP A 97 -4.74 29.17 -39.25
C ASP A 97 -3.94 28.03 -39.93
N GLN A 98 -3.11 27.29 -39.18
CA GLN A 98 -2.14 26.37 -39.77
C GLN A 98 -2.71 24.97 -40.06
N LYS A 99 -2.31 24.37 -41.19
CA LYS A 99 -2.58 22.96 -41.57
C LYS A 99 -2.18 21.95 -40.48
N GLU A 100 -1.21 22.27 -39.62
CA GLU A 100 -0.77 21.48 -38.46
C GLU A 100 -1.82 21.36 -37.34
N THR A 101 -2.91 22.14 -37.39
CA THR A 101 -3.99 22.06 -36.41
C THR A 101 -4.72 20.72 -36.42
N ILE A 102 -4.75 19.96 -37.52
CA ILE A 102 -5.45 18.66 -37.56
C ILE A 102 -4.76 17.65 -36.64
N TRP A 103 -3.43 17.53 -36.75
CA TRP A 103 -2.66 16.62 -35.91
C TRP A 103 -2.70 17.05 -34.44
N LEU A 104 -2.53 18.35 -34.15
CA LEU A 104 -2.64 18.89 -32.80
C LEU A 104 -4.03 18.65 -32.18
N LYS A 105 -5.12 18.77 -32.95
CA LYS A 105 -6.48 18.44 -32.49
C LYS A 105 -6.61 16.96 -32.13
N LYS A 106 -6.05 16.07 -32.95
CA LYS A 106 -6.07 14.62 -32.70
C LYS A 106 -5.34 14.27 -31.41
N GLU A 107 -4.13 14.79 -31.22
CA GLU A 107 -3.37 14.52 -30.01
C GLU A 107 -4.00 15.18 -28.78
N LEU A 108 -4.66 16.34 -28.93
CA LEU A 108 -5.40 16.97 -27.84
C LEU A 108 -6.57 16.09 -27.37
N ILE A 109 -7.33 15.50 -28.30
CA ILE A 109 -8.40 14.55 -27.99
C ILE A 109 -7.82 13.33 -27.26
N ARG A 110 -6.70 12.80 -27.74
CA ARG A 110 -6.02 11.65 -27.13
C ARG A 110 -5.58 11.93 -25.69
N ASN A 111 -4.96 13.08 -25.45
CA ASN A 111 -4.50 13.47 -24.11
C ASN A 111 -5.68 13.73 -23.16
N ARG A 112 -6.80 14.26 -23.65
CA ARG A 112 -8.03 14.38 -22.86
C ARG A 112 -8.61 13.03 -22.47
N GLU A 113 -8.64 12.07 -23.38
CA GLU A 113 -9.16 10.75 -23.06
C GLU A 113 -8.26 10.05 -22.04
N LYS A 114 -6.93 10.14 -22.19
CA LYS A 114 -5.99 9.66 -21.16
C LYS A 114 -6.26 10.31 -19.81
N LEU A 115 -6.42 11.63 -19.75
CA LEU A 115 -6.72 12.33 -18.49
C LEU A 115 -8.06 11.90 -17.88
N LYS A 116 -9.07 11.64 -18.71
CA LYS A 116 -10.38 11.12 -18.28
C LYS A 116 -10.25 9.72 -17.68
N ILE A 117 -9.44 8.85 -18.29
CA ILE A 117 -9.12 7.51 -17.77
C ILE A 117 -8.43 7.64 -16.41
N MET A 118 -7.43 8.52 -16.28
CA MET A 118 -6.76 8.77 -14.99
C MET A 118 -7.75 9.22 -13.91
N ARG A 119 -8.67 10.13 -14.25
CA ARG A 119 -9.71 10.58 -13.32
C ARG A 119 -10.71 9.46 -12.95
N SER A 120 -10.94 8.48 -13.83
CA SER A 120 -11.74 7.30 -13.48
C SER A 120 -10.97 6.41 -12.52
N LYS A 121 -9.72 6.05 -12.86
CA LYS A 121 -8.83 5.24 -12.00
C LYS A 121 -8.76 5.79 -10.58
N LEU A 122 -8.59 7.11 -10.42
CA LEU A 122 -8.55 7.77 -9.10
C LEU A 122 -9.87 7.61 -8.33
N ARG A 123 -11.01 7.82 -9.00
CA ARG A 123 -12.35 7.68 -8.39
C ARG A 123 -12.65 6.25 -7.99
N ASP A 124 -12.38 5.30 -8.89
CA ASP A 124 -12.60 3.88 -8.65
C ASP A 124 -11.76 3.42 -7.47
N ARG A 125 -10.48 3.81 -7.42
CA ARG A 125 -9.61 3.48 -6.31
C ARG A 125 -10.03 4.16 -4.99
N ASN A 126 -10.55 5.39 -5.03
CA ASN A 126 -11.06 6.04 -3.83
C ASN A 126 -12.26 5.28 -3.25
N MET A 127 -13.19 4.82 -4.09
CA MET A 127 -14.31 3.98 -3.64
C MET A 127 -13.81 2.65 -3.05
N GLU A 128 -12.83 2.00 -3.68
CA GLU A 128 -12.25 0.76 -3.16
C GLU A 128 -11.54 0.98 -1.82
N PHE A 129 -10.86 2.11 -1.65
CA PHE A 129 -10.23 2.48 -0.39
C PHE A 129 -11.26 2.67 0.72
N GLU A 130 -12.30 3.48 0.48
CA GLU A 130 -13.37 3.74 1.46
C GLU A 130 -14.07 2.46 1.89
N ASN A 131 -14.39 1.57 0.94
CA ASN A 131 -14.96 0.26 1.22
C ASN A 131 -13.99 -0.65 2.00
N GLY A 132 -12.69 -0.56 1.72
CA GLY A 132 -11.64 -1.32 2.39
C GLY A 132 -11.43 -0.93 3.86
N LEU A 133 -11.78 0.30 4.26
CA LEU A 133 -11.63 0.77 5.65
C LEU A 133 -12.50 0.03 6.66
N LEU A 134 -13.59 -0.62 6.22
CA LEU A 134 -14.46 -1.43 7.08
C LEU A 134 -13.76 -2.71 7.56
N LYS A 135 -12.82 -3.23 6.77
CA LYS A 135 -12.05 -4.45 7.04
C LYS A 135 -10.56 -4.17 6.89
N PHE A 136 -10.10 -3.11 7.56
CA PHE A 136 -8.73 -2.65 7.42
C PHE A 136 -7.73 -3.77 7.76
N ASP A 137 -6.87 -4.07 6.80
CA ASP A 137 -5.73 -4.97 6.92
C ASP A 137 -4.52 -4.37 6.17
N ASP A 138 -3.35 -4.96 6.36
CA ASP A 138 -2.10 -4.50 5.73
C ASP A 138 -2.15 -4.55 4.19
N SER A 139 -3.06 -5.32 3.59
CA SER A 139 -3.21 -5.40 2.14
C SER A 139 -3.77 -4.10 1.56
N ILE A 140 -4.58 -3.35 2.32
CA ILE A 140 -5.11 -2.06 1.89
C ILE A 140 -3.98 -1.03 1.75
N ALA A 141 -3.08 -0.97 2.73
CA ALA A 141 -1.94 -0.07 2.69
C ALA A 141 -1.04 -0.35 1.48
N SER A 142 -0.66 -1.62 1.27
CA SER A 142 0.19 -2.03 0.15
C SER A 142 -0.44 -1.74 -1.22
N LYS A 143 -1.74 -2.03 -1.40
CA LYS A 143 -2.48 -1.72 -2.64
C LYS A 143 -2.48 -0.23 -2.92
N ASN A 144 -2.69 0.58 -1.89
CA ASN A 144 -2.68 2.03 -2.02
C ASN A 144 -1.31 2.55 -2.43
N GLU A 145 -0.22 2.12 -1.77
CA GLU A 145 1.12 2.54 -2.14
C GLU A 145 1.46 2.18 -3.60
N SER A 146 1.08 0.98 -4.06
CA SER A 146 1.28 0.58 -5.44
C SER A 146 0.52 1.47 -6.41
N PHE A 147 -0.75 1.75 -6.12
CA PHE A 147 -1.56 2.65 -6.93
C PHE A 147 -0.97 4.06 -6.96
N GLN A 148 -0.52 4.59 -5.83
CA GLN A 148 0.08 5.93 -5.75
C GLN A 148 1.29 6.06 -6.66
N ARG A 149 2.17 5.04 -6.70
CA ARG A 149 3.33 5.02 -7.59
C ARG A 149 2.93 5.02 -9.07
N GLU A 150 2.05 4.11 -9.46
CA GLU A 150 1.57 4.01 -10.85
C GLU A 150 0.87 5.30 -11.28
N PHE A 151 -0.04 5.81 -10.46
CA PHE A 151 -0.80 7.02 -10.78
C PHE A 151 0.10 8.24 -10.95
N ASN A 152 1.06 8.44 -10.04
CA ASN A 152 2.01 9.55 -10.14
C ASN A 152 2.86 9.42 -11.42
N TYR A 153 3.35 8.22 -11.72
CA TYR A 153 4.13 7.97 -12.93
C TYR A 153 3.31 8.27 -14.20
N ASP A 154 2.10 7.73 -14.30
CA ASP A 154 1.21 7.94 -15.44
C ASP A 154 0.85 9.43 -15.62
N MET A 155 0.60 10.15 -14.52
CA MET A 155 0.29 11.58 -14.56
C MET A 155 1.50 12.44 -14.95
N ASP A 156 2.69 12.09 -14.48
CA ASP A 156 3.93 12.79 -14.84
C ASP A 156 4.25 12.60 -16.33
N GLU A 157 4.15 11.37 -16.84
CA GLU A 157 4.34 11.07 -18.26
C GLU A 157 3.30 11.78 -19.14
N LEU A 158 2.03 11.82 -18.71
CA LEU A 158 0.99 12.55 -19.41
C LEU A 158 1.26 14.06 -19.40
N SER A 159 1.68 14.64 -18.27
CA SER A 159 2.00 16.07 -18.18
C SER A 159 3.17 16.44 -19.08
N LYS A 160 4.25 15.64 -19.09
CA LYS A 160 5.39 15.83 -19.99
C LYS A 160 4.96 15.77 -21.45
N ALA A 161 4.21 14.74 -21.84
CA ALA A 161 3.71 14.59 -23.20
C ALA A 161 2.88 15.80 -23.65
N VAL A 162 2.02 16.34 -22.79
CA VAL A 162 1.23 17.55 -23.09
C VAL A 162 2.14 18.77 -23.27
N LYS A 163 3.14 18.95 -22.40
CA LYS A 163 4.08 20.08 -22.48
C LYS A 163 4.93 20.03 -23.74
N ASP A 164 5.55 18.89 -24.02
CA ASP A 164 6.42 18.70 -25.18
C ASP A 164 5.66 18.91 -26.49
N LEU A 165 4.43 18.42 -26.52
CA LEU A 165 3.58 18.47 -27.69
C LEU A 165 3.07 19.88 -27.99
N PHE A 166 2.65 20.64 -26.98
CA PHE A 166 1.90 21.87 -27.23
C PHE A 166 2.64 23.16 -26.90
N ILE A 167 3.64 23.16 -26.01
CA ILE A 167 4.39 24.39 -25.69
C ILE A 167 5.17 24.89 -26.91
N ASN A 168 5.78 23.97 -27.66
CA ASN A 168 6.63 24.32 -28.79
C ASN A 168 5.87 24.44 -30.11
N ASN A 169 4.71 23.77 -30.23
CA ASN A 169 3.97 23.66 -31.49
C ASN A 169 2.70 24.51 -31.54
N VAL A 170 2.35 25.20 -30.45
CA VAL A 170 1.19 26.08 -30.39
C VAL A 170 1.64 27.48 -29.97
N LYS A 171 1.94 28.31 -30.97
CA LYS A 171 2.29 29.73 -30.80
C LYS A 171 1.06 30.55 -30.41
#